data_AF-A0A9E4MCL2-F1
#
_entry.id   AF-A0A9E4MCL2-F1
#
_cell.length_a   1.000
_cell.length_b   1.000
_cell.length_c   1.000
_cell.angle_alpha   90.00
_cell.angle_beta   90.00
_cell.angle_gamma   90.00
#
_symmetry.space_group_name_H-M   'P 1'
#
loop_
_entity.id
_entity.type
_entity.pdbx_description
1 polymer ?
#
loop_
_entity_poly.entity_id
_entity_poly.type
_entity_poly.pdbx_seq_one_letter_code
_entity_poly.pdbx_strand_id
1 'polypeptide(L)' 'MIGPPAPARQLAASIAAAWLLAAGGAAGQDLEFDQVGVLPGPVDLVELDGRRAYIAVDKTLTIFDLTDVAEP' A
#
# COMPACT_ATOMS: atom_id res chain seq x y z
N MET A 1 -58.42 25.64 -6.11
CA MET A 1 -57.55 26.42 -5.21
C MET A 1 -56.12 26.24 -5.67
N ILE A 2 -55.65 27.18 -6.50
CA ILE A 2 -54.30 27.27 -7.05
C ILE A 2 -53.94 28.75 -6.93
N GLY A 3 -53.03 29.11 -6.02
CA GLY A 3 -52.43 30.44 -5.96
C GLY A 3 -50.98 30.33 -6.46
N PRO A 4 -50.50 31.20 -7.36
CA PRO A 4 -49.13 31.13 -7.83
C PRO A 4 -48.16 31.55 -6.70
N PRO A 5 -47.01 30.89 -6.54
CA PRO A 5 -45.97 31.41 -5.66
C PRO A 5 -45.39 32.71 -6.25
N ALA A 6 -45.27 33.72 -5.39
CA ALA A 6 -44.74 35.05 -5.71
C ALA A 6 -43.31 35.01 -6.28
N PRO A 7 -42.92 35.99 -7.12
CA PRO A 7 -41.65 35.96 -7.84
C PRO A 7 -40.44 36.30 -6.96
N ALA A 8 -39.36 35.58 -7.27
CA ALA A 8 -38.02 35.74 -6.74
C ALA A 8 -37.47 37.16 -6.85
N ARG A 9 -36.83 37.63 -5.77
CA ARG A 9 -35.62 38.48 -5.81
C ARG A 9 -35.18 38.80 -4.38
N GLN A 10 -34.05 38.23 -3.97
CA GLN A 10 -32.93 39.03 -3.49
C GLN A 10 -31.67 38.19 -3.41
N LEU A 11 -30.67 38.68 -4.13
CA LEU A 11 -29.29 38.23 -4.17
C LEU A 11 -28.67 38.54 -2.80
N ALA A 12 -28.25 37.51 -2.07
CA ALA A 12 -27.31 37.67 -0.96
C ALA A 12 -25.99 37.07 -1.42
N ALA A 13 -25.03 37.97 -1.60
CA ALA A 13 -23.69 37.71 -2.06
C ALA A 13 -22.92 36.77 -1.13
N SER A 14 -22.09 35.94 -1.74
CA SER A 14 -20.75 35.59 -1.26
C SER A 14 -20.61 35.09 0.18
N ILE A 15 -20.65 33.77 0.34
CA ILE A 15 -19.65 33.10 1.18
C ILE A 15 -18.90 32.15 0.25
N ALA A 16 -17.82 32.68 -0.31
CA ALA A 16 -16.79 31.88 -0.91
C ALA A 16 -16.15 31.00 0.17
N ALA A 17 -15.69 29.84 -0.30
CA ALA A 17 -14.62 29.02 0.24
C ALA A 17 -14.95 27.99 1.33
N ALA A 18 -14.55 26.78 0.95
CA ALA A 18 -13.81 25.83 1.76
C ALA A 18 -14.63 24.92 2.68
N TRP A 19 -15.18 23.87 2.07
CA TRP A 19 -14.85 22.55 2.59
C TRP A 19 -13.74 21.98 1.72
N LEU A 20 -12.52 22.17 2.20
CA LEU A 20 -11.30 21.55 1.69
C LEU A 20 -11.56 20.04 1.62
N LEU A 21 -11.57 19.46 0.42
CA LEU A 21 -11.37 18.03 0.27
C LEU A 21 -9.97 17.75 0.83
N ALA A 22 -9.90 17.15 2.02
CA ALA A 22 -8.66 16.60 2.52
C ALA A 22 -8.25 15.48 1.57
N ALA A 23 -7.45 15.81 0.56
CA ALA A 23 -6.57 14.85 -0.08
C ALA A 23 -5.54 14.48 0.99
N GLY A 24 -5.92 13.57 1.89
CA GLY A 24 -4.97 12.87 2.72
C GLY A 24 -4.04 12.16 1.76
N GLY A 25 -2.86 12.74 1.52
CA GLY A 25 -1.81 12.03 0.83
C GLY A 25 -1.60 10.74 1.58
N ALA A 26 -1.64 9.60 0.88
CA ALA A 26 -1.13 8.37 1.46
C ALA A 26 0.32 8.65 1.85
N ALA A 27 0.56 8.88 3.13
CA ALA A 27 1.91 8.92 3.64
C ALA A 27 2.48 7.54 3.35
N GLY A 28 3.43 7.46 2.42
CA GLY A 28 4.18 6.23 2.21
C GLY A 28 4.77 5.84 3.55
N GLN A 29 4.54 4.60 3.98
CA GLN A 29 5.19 4.12 5.19
C GLN A 29 6.68 3.97 4.87
N ASP A 30 7.53 4.59 5.67
CA ASP A 30 8.96 4.33 5.62
C ASP A 30 9.19 2.89 6.12
N LEU A 31 9.58 2.02 5.19
CA LEU A 31 9.95 0.64 5.49
C LEU A 31 11.47 0.57 5.66
N GLU A 32 11.90 0.17 6.84
CA GLU A 32 13.29 -0.16 7.12
C GLU A 32 13.48 -1.68 7.01
N PHE A 33 14.52 -2.09 6.30
CA PHE A 33 14.83 -3.49 6.06
C PHE A 33 16.25 -3.79 6.54
N ASP A 34 16.37 -4.74 7.46
CA ASP A 34 17.64 -5.32 7.84
C ASP A 34 17.98 -6.48 6.89
N GLN A 35 19.16 -6.41 6.27
CA GLN A 35 19.65 -7.50 5.45
C GLN A 35 20.17 -8.63 6.36
N VAL A 36 19.55 -9.81 6.24
CA VAL A 36 19.88 -10.99 7.06
C VAL A 36 20.75 -12.02 6.34
N GLY A 37 20.89 -11.93 5.01
CA GLY A 37 21.65 -12.89 4.22
C GLY A 37 21.79 -12.53 2.74
N VAL A 38 22.55 -13.35 2.01
CA VAL A 38 22.73 -13.27 0.55
C VAL A 38 22.68 -14.67 -0.04
N LEU A 39 21.91 -14.83 -1.12
CA LEU A 39 21.87 -16.05 -1.91
C LEU A 39 22.92 -15.96 -3.02
N PRO A 40 23.96 -16.81 -3.03
CA PRO A 40 25.01 -16.74 -4.02
C PRO A 40 24.57 -17.34 -5.36
N GLY A 41 24.93 -16.66 -6.45
CA GLY A 41 24.75 -17.16 -7.81
C GLY A 41 23.42 -16.79 -8.47
N PRO A 42 23.22 -17.19 -9.73
CA PRO A 42 21.95 -17.04 -10.42
C PRO A 42 20.91 -17.97 -9.76
N VAL A 43 19.78 -17.39 -9.36
CA VAL A 43 18.66 -18.13 -8.77
C VAL A 43 17.60 -18.33 -9.84
N ASP A 44 17.13 -19.56 -10.00
CA ASP A 44 16.09 -19.89 -10.98
C ASP A 44 14.70 -19.53 -10.45
N LEU A 45 14.47 -19.80 -9.16
CA LEU A 45 13.19 -19.56 -8.51
C LEU A 45 13.35 -19.26 -7.02
N VAL A 46 12.58 -18.27 -6.56
CA VAL A 46 12.33 -17.97 -5.15
C VAL A 46 10.82 -17.96 -4.94
N GLU A 47 10.34 -18.82 -4.05
CA GLU A 47 8.94 -18.88 -3.63
C GLU A 47 8.85 -18.79 -2.11
N LEU A 48 7.89 -18.01 -1.63
CA LEU A 48 7.59 -17.84 -0.22
C LEU A 48 6.21 -18.42 0.07
N ASP A 49 6.14 -19.41 0.95
CA ASP A 49 4.87 -19.95 1.46
C ASP A 49 4.90 -20.00 2.99
N GLY A 50 4.10 -19.12 3.59
CA GLY A 50 4.01 -18.96 5.03
C GLY A 50 5.37 -18.67 5.68
N ARG A 51 5.90 -19.68 6.37
CA ARG A 51 7.15 -19.59 7.16
C ARG A 51 8.34 -20.19 6.42
N ARG A 52 8.19 -20.55 5.14
CA ARG A 52 9.24 -21.21 4.37
C ARG A 52 9.58 -20.42 3.12
N ALA A 53 10.87 -20.33 2.83
CA ALA A 53 11.35 -19.94 1.51
C ALA A 53 11.90 -21.16 0.79
N TYR A 54 11.49 -21.32 -0.47
CA TYR A 54 11.94 -22.37 -1.37
C TYR A 54 12.82 -21.72 -2.44
N ILE A 55 14.08 -22.13 -2.50
CA ILE A 55 15.07 -21.52 -3.38
C ILE A 55 15.68 -22.59 -4.27
N ALA A 56 15.43 -22.47 -5.57
CA ALA A 56 15.95 -23.39 -6.57
C ALA A 56 17.14 -22.75 -7.30
N VAL A 57 18.25 -23.48 -7.31
CA VAL A 57 19.48 -23.14 -8.06
C VAL A 57 19.95 -24.40 -8.78
N ASP A 58 19.86 -24.40 -10.11
CA ASP A 58 20.10 -25.53 -11.00
C ASP A 58 19.30 -26.77 -10.56
N LYS A 59 19.97 -27.75 -9.94
CA LYS A 59 19.36 -29.00 -9.45
C LYS A 59 19.27 -29.07 -7.92
N THR A 60 19.55 -27.96 -7.24
CA THR A 60 19.53 -27.88 -5.79
C THR A 60 18.31 -27.09 -5.34
N LEU A 61 17.55 -27.67 -4.41
CA LEU A 61 16.48 -26.99 -3.70
C LEU A 61 16.92 -26.79 -2.25
N THR A 62 17.01 -25.53 -1.82
CA THR A 62 17.26 -25.16 -0.43
C THR A 62 15.98 -24.59 0.17
N ILE A 63 15.64 -25.04 1.37
CA ILE A 63 14.44 -24.60 2.10
C ILE A 63 14.89 -23.90 3.36
N PHE A 64 14.49 -22.64 3.52
CA PHE A 64 14.79 -21.84 4.71
C PHE A 64 13.55 -21.69 5.58
N ASP A 65 13.73 -21.82 6.90
CA ASP A 65 12.71 -21.45 7.88
C ASP A 65 12.83 -19.95 8.17
N LEU A 66 11.82 -19.18 7.75
CA LEU A 66 11.79 -17.73 7.93
C LEU A 66 11.53 -17.31 9.38
N THR A 67 11.25 -18.25 10.28
CA THR A 67 11.14 -17.98 11.71
C THR A 67 12.46 -18.05 12.46
N ASP A 68 13.50 -18.63 11.85
CA ASP A 68 14.85 -18.65 12.38
C ASP A 68 15.82 -18.00 11.38
N VAL A 69 15.96 -16.69 11.51
CA VAL A 69 16.78 -15.87 10.60
C VAL A 69 18.28 -15.95 10.92
N ALA A 70 18.66 -16.64 12.00
CA ALA A 70 20.06 -16.78 12.42
C ALA A 70 20.79 -17.92 11.68
N GLU A 71 20.05 -18.87 11.10
CA GLU A 71 20.56 -19.95 10.25
C GLU A 71 19.90 -19.90 8.86
N PRO A 72 20.30 -18.91 8.01
CA PRO A 72 19.75 -18.72 6.68
C PRO A 72 20.44 -19.58 5.62
#